data_AF-A0A529M1R3-F1
#
_entry.id   AF-A0A529M1R3-F1
#
_cell.length_a   1.000
_cell.length_b   1.000
_cell.length_c   1.000
_cell.angle_alpha   90.00
_cell.angle_beta   90.00
_cell.angle_gamma   90.00
#
_symmetry.space_group_name_H-M   'P 1'
#
loop_
_entity.id
_entity.type
_entity.pdbx_description
1 polymer ?
#
loop_
_entity_poly.entity_id
_entity_poly.type
_entity_poly.pdbx_seq_one_letter_code
_entity_poly.pdbx_strand_id
1 'polypeptide(L)'
;ACPDLAVNQRAGMCHYFPGLRRDNVVITYSATGLGYQTRLGGPVPTITVSLRNITFQFFFLNWLYANKAMPSMLSTVTGEDMKSTFP
;
A
#
# COMPACT_ATOMS: atom_id res chain seq x y z
N ALA A 1 -5.15 -16.74 -8.82
CA ALA A 1 -4.03 -17.19 -7.99
C ALA A 1 -2.87 -16.21 -8.16
N CYS A 2 -2.02 -16.05 -7.15
CA CYS A 2 -0.78 -15.28 -7.31
C CYS A 2 0.20 -16.03 -8.22
N PRO A 3 1.03 -15.31 -8.99
CA PRO A 3 2.12 -15.92 -9.73
C PRO A 3 3.15 -16.53 -8.77
N ASP A 4 3.86 -17.57 -9.22
CA ASP A 4 4.97 -18.13 -8.44
C ASP A 4 6.11 -17.11 -8.29
N LEU A 5 6.75 -17.10 -7.12
CA LEU A 5 7.88 -16.22 -6.85
C LEU A 5 9.14 -16.75 -7.52
N ALA A 6 9.77 -15.92 -8.37
CA ALA A 6 11.09 -16.22 -8.90
C ALA A 6 12.17 -16.11 -7.81
N VAL A 7 13.34 -16.71 -8.06
CA VAL A 7 14.51 -16.62 -7.17
C VAL A 7 14.83 -15.15 -6.91
N ASN A 8 14.96 -14.78 -5.62
CA ASN A 8 15.18 -13.41 -5.13
C ASN A 8 14.03 -12.41 -5.31
N GLN A 9 12.81 -12.83 -5.66
CA GLN A 9 11.65 -11.95 -5.61
C GLN A 9 11.03 -11.88 -4.21
N ARG A 10 10.63 -10.66 -3.82
CA ARG A 10 9.86 -10.43 -2.59
C ARG A 10 8.39 -10.80 -2.81
N ALA A 11 7.81 -11.46 -1.82
CA ALA A 11 6.38 -11.73 -1.79
C ALA A 11 5.59 -10.41 -1.87
N GLY A 12 4.70 -10.31 -2.85
CA GLY A 12 3.72 -9.22 -2.97
C GLY A 12 2.47 -9.44 -2.10
N MET A 13 1.58 -8.43 -2.02
CA MET A 13 0.39 -8.44 -1.15
C MET A 13 -0.46 -9.72 -1.26
N CYS A 14 -0.69 -10.21 -2.48
CA CYS A 14 -1.56 -11.37 -2.69
C CYS A 14 -0.95 -12.68 -2.16
N HIS A 15 0.38 -12.77 -2.01
CA HIS A 15 1.05 -13.95 -1.42
C HIS A 15 0.83 -14.02 0.09
N TYR A 16 0.66 -12.87 0.75
CA TYR A 16 0.36 -12.78 2.19
C TYR A 16 -1.14 -12.89 2.48
N PHE A 17 -1.97 -12.37 1.57
CA PHE A 17 -3.42 -12.43 1.69
C PHE A 17 -4.01 -13.11 0.44
N PRO A 18 -4.10 -14.46 0.42
CA PRO A 18 -4.51 -15.23 -0.77
C PRO A 18 -5.95 -14.97 -1.24
N GLY A 19 -6.78 -14.31 -0.41
CA GLY A 19 -8.11 -13.82 -0.79
C GLY A 19 -8.13 -12.41 -1.42
N LEU A 20 -7.00 -11.69 -1.41
CA LEU A 20 -6.91 -10.34 -1.96
C LEU A 20 -7.03 -10.36 -3.48
N ARG A 21 -7.99 -9.62 -4.02
CA ARG A 21 -8.11 -9.38 -5.47
C ARG A 21 -7.59 -8.00 -5.82
N ARG A 22 -7.20 -7.81 -7.08
CA ARG A 22 -6.78 -6.48 -7.58
C ARG A 22 -7.88 -5.43 -7.38
N ASP A 23 -9.14 -5.82 -7.56
CA ASP A 23 -10.30 -4.94 -7.39
C ASP A 23 -10.51 -4.46 -5.94
N ASN A 24 -9.86 -5.11 -4.97
CA ASN A 24 -9.85 -4.68 -3.57
C ASN A 24 -8.77 -3.66 -3.25
N VAL A 25 -7.84 -3.39 -4.17
CA VAL A 25 -6.69 -2.51 -3.95
C VAL A 25 -6.86 -1.23 -4.76
N VAL A 26 -6.92 -0.10 -4.09
CA VAL A 26 -6.93 1.22 -4.72
C VAL A 26 -5.60 1.90 -4.47
N ILE A 27 -4.91 2.23 -5.55
CA ILE A 27 -3.64 2.97 -5.51
C ILE A 27 -3.90 4.36 -6.06
N THR A 28 -3.65 5.38 -5.23
CA THR A 28 -3.75 6.78 -5.61
C THR A 28 -2.35 7.36 -5.68
N TYR A 29 -2.02 7.95 -6.84
CA TYR A 29 -0.81 8.72 -7.04
C TYR A 29 -1.18 10.20 -7.00
N SER A 30 -0.55 10.97 -6.12
CA SER A 30 -0.71 12.42 -6.08
C SER A 30 0.64 13.12 -6.04
N ALA A 31 0.70 14.33 -6.60
CA ALA A 31 1.86 15.20 -6.50
C ALA A 31 1.35 16.60 -6.20
N THR A 32 1.71 17.14 -5.03
CA THR A 32 1.15 18.41 -4.54
C THR A 32 1.94 19.63 -4.99
N GLY A 33 3.13 19.44 -5.59
CA GLY A 33 4.00 20.54 -6.05
C GLY A 33 4.60 21.40 -4.91
N LEU A 34 4.25 21.11 -3.66
CA LEU A 34 4.59 21.90 -2.47
C LEU A 34 6.05 21.76 -2.02
N GLY A 35 6.82 20.83 -2.60
CA GLY A 35 8.18 20.54 -2.15
C GLY A 35 8.24 19.90 -0.75
N TYR A 36 9.42 19.89 -0.15
CA TYR A 36 9.68 19.44 1.23
C TYR A 36 10.63 20.44 1.93
N GLN A 37 10.83 20.33 3.24
CA GLN A 37 11.42 21.40 4.08
C GLN A 37 12.74 22.01 3.54
N THR A 38 13.57 21.25 2.83
CA THR A 38 14.85 21.73 2.28
C THR A 38 14.79 22.11 0.79
N ARG A 39 13.66 21.89 0.11
CA ARG A 39 13.43 22.26 -1.29
C ARG A 39 12.03 22.83 -1.46
N LEU A 40 11.96 24.16 -1.50
CA LEU A 40 10.74 24.95 -1.75
C LEU A 40 10.32 24.80 -3.23
N GLY A 41 9.71 23.66 -3.56
CA GLY A 41 9.05 23.43 -4.85
C GLY A 41 9.45 22.13 -5.55
N GLY A 42 8.54 21.65 -6.39
CA GLY A 42 8.68 20.45 -7.20
C GLY A 42 7.72 19.34 -6.79
N PRO A 43 7.41 18.41 -7.71
CA PRO A 43 6.46 17.34 -7.44
C PRO A 43 7.03 16.37 -6.40
N VAL A 44 6.34 16.27 -5.25
CA VAL A 44 6.57 15.21 -4.27
C VAL A 44 5.55 14.12 -4.55
N PRO A 45 5.96 12.94 -5.06
CA PRO A 45 5.04 11.85 -5.33
C PRO A 45 4.61 11.20 -4.02
N THR A 46 3.31 11.23 -3.78
CA THR A 46 2.66 10.54 -2.68
C THR A 46 1.89 9.36 -3.25
N ILE A 47 2.25 8.16 -2.80
CA ILE A 47 1.55 6.94 -3.17
C ILE A 47 0.72 6.51 -1.97
N THR A 48 -0.59 6.49 -2.16
CA THR A 48 -1.54 6.02 -1.16
C THR A 48 -2.10 4.68 -1.60
N VAL A 49 -1.92 3.65 -0.79
CA VAL A 49 -2.51 2.32 -1.00
C VAL A 49 -3.65 2.12 0.00
N SER A 50 -4.83 1.77 -0.50
CA SER A 50 -6.03 1.52 0.31
C SER A 50 -6.68 0.19 -0.06
N LEU A 51 -7.13 -0.55 0.96
CA LEU A 51 -7.90 -1.77 0.78
C LEU A 51 -9.40 -1.50 0.94
N ARG A 52 -10.23 -2.04 0.03
CA ARG A 52 -11.68 -1.87 0.01
C ARG A 52 -12.42 -3.18 -0.19
N ASN A 53 -13.60 -3.27 0.41
CA ASN A 53 -14.52 -4.40 0.26
C ASN A 53 -13.86 -5.75 0.60
N ILE A 54 -13.12 -5.79 1.71
CA ILE A 54 -12.52 -7.00 2.27
C ILE A 54 -13.07 -7.25 3.67
N THR A 55 -13.32 -8.51 3.99
CA THR A 55 -13.62 -8.95 5.35
C THR A 55 -12.36 -9.57 5.96
N PHE A 56 -12.18 -9.39 7.26
CA PHE A 56 -11.07 -10.01 7.99
C PHE A 56 -11.61 -10.97 9.03
N GLN A 57 -11.03 -12.17 9.07
CA GLN A 57 -11.34 -13.18 10.08
C GLN A 57 -10.17 -13.26 11.05
N PHE A 58 -10.40 -12.78 12.27
CA PHE A 58 -9.42 -12.92 13.35
C PHE A 58 -9.36 -14.39 13.78
N PHE A 59 -8.24 -15.06 13.52
CA PHE A 59 -8.07 -16.49 13.84
C PHE A 59 -8.25 -16.80 15.33
N PHE A 60 -7.98 -15.82 16.20
CA PHE A 60 -8.12 -15.92 17.66
C PHE A 60 -9.48 -15.44 18.21
N LEU A 61 -10.35 -14.84 17.37
CA LEU A 61 -11.69 -14.38 17.77
C LEU A 61 -12.79 -15.04 16.93
N ASN A 62 -12.49 -16.18 16.30
CA ASN A 62 -13.32 -16.82 15.29
C ASN A 62 -14.77 -17.08 15.76
N TRP A 63 -14.97 -17.45 17.03
CA TRP A 63 -16.30 -17.73 17.60
C TRP A 63 -17.17 -16.49 17.91
N LEU A 64 -16.60 -15.29 17.91
CA LEU A 64 -17.25 -14.06 18.37
C LEU A 64 -17.25 -12.97 17.28
N TYR A 65 -16.31 -13.03 16.34
CA TYR A 65 -16.07 -11.99 15.33
C TYR A 65 -15.65 -12.57 13.96
N ALA A 66 -16.30 -13.65 13.52
CA ALA A 66 -16.14 -14.13 12.16
C ALA A 66 -16.70 -13.13 11.13
N ASN A 67 -15.98 -12.93 10.03
CA ASN A 67 -16.43 -12.19 8.84
C ASN A 67 -16.87 -10.73 9.05
N LYS A 68 -16.12 -9.96 9.85
CA LYS A 68 -16.40 -8.52 9.96
C LYS A 68 -15.81 -7.75 8.76
N ALA A 69 -16.58 -6.80 8.23
CA ALA A 69 -16.07 -5.87 7.22
C ALA A 69 -14.89 -5.08 7.79
N MET A 70 -13.75 -5.15 7.12
CA MET A 70 -12.56 -4.43 7.54
C MET A 70 -12.70 -2.97 7.10
N PRO A 71 -12.56 -1.99 8.01
CA PRO A 71 -12.53 -0.59 7.62
C PRO A 71 -11.33 -0.33 6.70
N SER A 72 -11.46 0.62 5.78
CA SER A 72 -10.39 0.94 4.84
C SER A 72 -9.13 1.37 5.60
N MET A 73 -8.06 0.58 5.48
CA MET A 73 -6.74 0.96 5.99
C MET A 73 -5.99 1.75 4.92
N LEU A 74 -5.27 2.78 5.35
CA LEU A 74 -4.56 3.71 4.47
C LEU A 74 -3.08 3.70 4.85
N SER A 75 -2.22 3.33 3.91
CA SER A 75 -0.77 3.46 4.04
C SER A 75 -0.30 4.47 3.01
N THR A 76 0.31 5.55 3.50
CA THR A 76 0.90 6.61 2.68
C THR A 76 2.41 6.47 2.74
N VAL A 77 3.04 6.34 1.58
CA VAL A 77 4.50 6.43 1.46
C VAL A 77 4.82 7.66 0.64
N THR A 78 5.63 8.53 1.23
CA THR A 78 6.24 9.68 0.54
C THR A 78 7.69 9.32 0.27
N GLY A 79 8.06 9.24 -1.01
CA GLY A 79 9.45 9.07 -1.41
C GLY A 79 10.07 10.42 -1.71
N GLU A 80 11.06 10.84 -0.93
CA GLU A 80 11.92 11.95 -1.30
C GLU A 80 13.08 11.42 -2.15
N ASP A 81 13.21 11.91 -3.38
CA ASP A 81 14.37 11.61 -4.24
C ASP A 81 15.60 12.35 -3.68
N MET A 82 16.46 11.62 -2.96
CA MET A 82 17.72 12.14 -2.47
C MET A 82 18.76 12.09 -3.60
N LYS A 83 18.66 13.01 -4.57
CA LYS A 83 19.71 13.19 -5.57
C LYS A 83 20.96 13.76 -4.88
N SER A 84 21.93 12.88 -4.60
CA SER A 84 23.22 13.15 -3.95
C SER A 84 24.18 14.05 -4.75
N THR A 85 23.79 14.54 -5.93
CA THR A 85 24.71 15.31 -6.79
C THR A 85 23.97 16.49 -7.39
N PHE A 86 24.24 17.65 -6.81
CA PHE A 86 24.04 18.96 -7.44
C PHE A 86 25.37 19.39 -8.07
N PRO A 87 25.41 19.95 -9.29
CA PRO A 87 26.60 20.58 -9.84
C PRO A 87 26.95 21.89 -9.11
#